data_AF-A0A6L8G6S8-F1
#
_entry.id   AF-A0A6L8G6S8-F1
#
_cell.length_a   1.000
_cell.length_b   1.000
_cell.length_c   1.000
_cell.angle_alpha   90.00
_cell.angle_beta   90.00
_cell.angle_gamma   90.00
#
_symmetry.space_group_name_H-M   'P 1'
#
loop_
_entity.id
_entity.type
_entity.pdbx_description
1 polymer ?
#
loop_
_entity_poly.entity_id
_entity_poly.type
_entity_poly.pdbx_seq_one_letter_code
_entity_poly.pdbx_strand_id
1 'polypeptide(L)'
;MIKQADEVVIATDPDREGEVIGREVLDELIWRGPVSRLLLSALDPASIRKGLAAIRPGRETESLYYAGLGRARADWLVGMNLTRAWTIVGRKPGARGVLSVGRVQTPTLNLVVQRDLAIENFVARDYYVVEASCSSASSGGAGEEYRQFRATWIPDSEQLEKFCDSEGRCLDFGCAEAVASALSGATGRVASSERKPGRESPPLPFSLSKLQQLASGRW
;
A
#
# COMPACT_ATOMS: atom_id res chain seq x y z
N MET A 1 -35.58 -0.45 -30.58
CA MET A 1 -35.72 -0.01 -29.19
C MET A 1 -35.28 1.44 -29.03
N ILE A 2 -34.02 1.83 -29.22
CA ILE A 2 -33.58 3.22 -28.98
C ILE A 2 -34.28 4.28 -29.86
N LYS A 3 -34.58 3.97 -31.13
CA LYS A 3 -35.31 4.86 -32.05
C LYS A 3 -36.77 5.18 -31.63
N GLN A 4 -37.31 4.42 -30.68
CA GLN A 4 -38.67 4.56 -30.17
C GLN A 4 -38.69 5.07 -28.72
N ALA A 5 -37.52 5.31 -28.13
CA ALA A 5 -37.41 5.77 -26.75
C ALA A 5 -37.52 7.30 -26.71
N ASP A 6 -38.21 7.82 -25.69
CA ASP A 6 -38.23 9.26 -25.37
C ASP A 6 -37.05 9.66 -24.48
N GLU A 7 -36.50 8.71 -23.73
CA GLU A 7 -35.40 8.88 -22.79
C GLU A 7 -34.61 7.57 -22.66
N VAL A 8 -33.31 7.66 -22.37
CA VAL A 8 -32.49 6.51 -21.99
C VAL A 8 -31.96 6.67 -20.57
N VAL A 9 -32.12 5.63 -19.75
CA VAL A 9 -31.57 5.55 -18.40
C VAL A 9 -30.34 4.64 -18.39
N ILE A 10 -29.17 5.19 -18.04
CA ILE A 10 -27.94 4.44 -17.84
C ILE A 10 -28.02 3.73 -16.47
N ALA A 11 -27.98 2.40 -16.48
CA ALA A 11 -28.09 1.54 -15.30
C ALA A 11 -26.85 0.65 -15.07
N THR A 12 -25.69 1.04 -15.60
CA THR A 12 -24.39 0.39 -15.36
C THR A 12 -23.89 0.65 -13.94
N ASP A 13 -22.82 -0.04 -13.54
CA ASP A 13 -22.19 0.08 -12.22
C ASP A 13 -21.94 1.55 -11.83
N PRO A 14 -22.11 1.91 -10.54
CA PRO A 14 -22.06 3.30 -10.06
C PRO A 14 -20.62 3.82 -9.91
N ASP A 15 -19.78 3.58 -10.90
CA ASP A 15 -18.39 4.03 -10.93
C ASP A 15 -18.03 4.67 -12.28
N ARG A 16 -16.76 5.06 -12.41
CA ARG A 16 -16.25 5.72 -13.61
C ARG A 16 -16.30 4.80 -14.84
N GLU A 17 -15.99 3.52 -14.70
CA GLU A 17 -15.93 2.60 -15.84
C GLU A 17 -17.36 2.26 -16.31
N GLY A 18 -18.30 2.08 -15.37
CA GLY A 18 -19.72 1.93 -15.68
C GLY A 18 -20.29 3.14 -16.42
N GLU A 19 -19.92 4.36 -16.03
CA GLU A 19 -20.33 5.58 -16.74
C GLU A 19 -19.79 5.62 -18.18
N VAL A 20 -18.52 5.25 -18.38
CA VAL A 20 -17.90 5.18 -19.72
C VAL A 20 -18.64 4.19 -20.60
N ILE A 21 -18.87 2.97 -20.12
CA ILE A 21 -19.59 1.94 -20.88
C ILE A 21 -20.97 2.45 -21.30
N GLY A 22 -21.72 3.03 -20.36
CA GLY A 22 -23.06 3.53 -20.60
C GLY A 22 -23.09 4.60 -21.71
N ARG A 23 -22.15 5.54 -21.68
CA ARG A 23 -22.11 6.67 -22.63
C ARG A 23 -21.47 6.34 -23.96
N GLU A 24 -20.42 5.53 -24.00
CA GLU A 24 -19.84 5.08 -25.27
C GLU A 24 -20.87 4.33 -26.12
N VAL A 25 -21.71 3.48 -25.49
CA VAL A 25 -22.82 2.83 -26.20
C VAL A 25 -23.81 3.85 -26.77
N LEU A 26 -24.12 4.93 -26.03
CA LEU A 26 -24.99 5.99 -26.54
C LEU A 26 -24.33 6.78 -27.68
N ASP A 27 -23.03 7.05 -27.60
CA ASP A 27 -22.25 7.73 -28.64
C ASP A 27 -22.21 6.89 -29.92
N GLU A 28 -21.96 5.58 -29.82
CA GLU A 28 -21.98 4.63 -30.94
C GLU A 28 -23.38 4.52 -31.59
N LEU A 29 -24.44 4.62 -30.79
CA LEU A 29 -25.82 4.63 -31.27
C LEU A 29 -26.28 6.03 -31.74
N ILE A 30 -25.42 7.04 -31.63
CA ILE A 30 -25.67 8.44 -32.00
C ILE A 30 -26.93 8.98 -31.28
N TRP A 31 -27.14 8.59 -30.03
CA TRP A 31 -28.25 9.08 -29.22
C TRP A 31 -28.03 10.54 -28.84
N ARG A 32 -29.02 11.39 -29.10
CA ARG A 32 -29.01 12.83 -28.77
C ARG A 32 -30.17 13.26 -27.88
N GLY A 33 -31.02 12.31 -27.47
CA GLY A 33 -32.16 12.58 -26.60
C GLY A 33 -31.79 12.66 -25.12
N PRO A 34 -32.79 12.83 -24.24
CA PRO A 34 -32.60 12.86 -22.79
C PRO A 34 -31.88 11.63 -22.25
N VAL A 35 -30.99 11.85 -21.29
CA VAL A 35 -30.25 10.80 -20.58
C VAL A 35 -30.40 10.99 -19.08
N SER A 36 -30.77 9.90 -18.41
CA SER A 36 -30.84 9.80 -16.96
C SER A 36 -29.91 8.70 -16.43
N ARG A 37 -29.63 8.72 -15.13
CA ARG A 37 -28.70 7.82 -14.45
C ARG A 37 -29.36 7.14 -13.25
N LEU A 38 -29.33 5.82 -13.26
CA LEU A 38 -29.72 4.97 -12.14
C LEU A 38 -28.47 4.47 -11.41
N LEU A 39 -28.25 4.93 -10.18
CA LEU A 39 -27.11 4.52 -9.35
C LEU A 39 -27.55 3.47 -8.32
N LEU A 40 -27.06 2.24 -8.45
CA LEU A 40 -27.37 1.14 -7.53
C LEU A 40 -26.12 0.72 -6.76
N SER A 41 -26.17 0.81 -5.44
CA SER A 41 -25.09 0.33 -4.55
C SER A 41 -25.21 -1.16 -4.20
N ALA A 42 -26.40 -1.74 -4.37
CA ALA A 42 -26.70 -3.13 -4.10
C ALA A 42 -27.88 -3.59 -4.95
N LEU A 43 -27.95 -4.90 -5.18
CA LEU A 43 -28.96 -5.54 -6.03
C LEU A 43 -30.14 -6.12 -5.24
N ASP A 44 -30.27 -5.80 -3.95
CA ASP A 44 -31.42 -6.22 -3.15
C ASP A 44 -32.68 -5.40 -3.52
N PRO A 45 -33.89 -5.96 -3.34
CA PRO A 45 -35.12 -5.29 -3.76
C PRO A 45 -35.35 -3.91 -3.14
N ALA A 46 -34.87 -3.66 -1.92
CA ALA A 46 -35.04 -2.37 -1.26
C ALA A 46 -34.14 -1.31 -1.89
N SER A 47 -32.87 -1.65 -2.14
CA SER A 47 -31.91 -0.80 -2.85
C SER A 47 -32.36 -0.46 -4.27
N ILE A 48 -32.89 -1.44 -5.00
CA ILE A 48 -33.42 -1.22 -6.37
C ILE A 48 -34.60 -0.25 -6.35
N ARG A 49 -35.60 -0.47 -5.48
CA ARG A 49 -36.76 0.44 -5.36
C ARG A 49 -36.33 1.86 -5.00
N LYS A 50 -35.40 1.99 -4.06
CA LYS A 50 -34.83 3.28 -3.67
C LYS A 50 -34.09 3.96 -4.83
N GLY A 51 -33.30 3.21 -5.61
CA GLY A 51 -32.59 3.73 -6.77
C GLY A 51 -33.53 4.20 -7.87
N LEU A 52 -34.57 3.42 -8.20
CA LEU A 52 -35.57 3.78 -9.20
C LEU A 52 -36.38 5.04 -8.81
N ALA A 53 -36.66 5.22 -7.52
CA ALA A 53 -37.33 6.41 -7.01
C ALA A 53 -36.43 7.67 -7.02
N ALA A 54 -35.12 7.51 -7.22
CA ALA A 54 -34.11 8.57 -7.12
C ALA A 54 -33.24 8.64 -8.39
N ILE A 55 -33.81 8.35 -9.56
CA ILE A 55 -33.14 8.52 -10.86
C ILE A 55 -32.68 9.97 -11.01
N ARG A 56 -31.44 10.13 -11.44
CA ARG A 56 -30.78 11.44 -11.53
C ARG A 56 -30.61 11.88 -12.98
N PRO A 57 -30.57 13.18 -13.27
CA PRO A 57 -30.16 13.68 -14.58
C PRO A 57 -28.76 13.17 -14.95
N GLY A 58 -28.58 12.66 -16.17
CA GLY A 58 -27.30 12.10 -16.62
C GLY A 58 -26.12 13.07 -16.55
N ARG A 59 -26.38 14.39 -16.66
CA ARG A 59 -25.35 15.44 -16.53
C ARG A 59 -24.58 15.40 -15.21
N GLU A 60 -25.18 14.89 -14.13
CA GLU A 60 -24.51 14.81 -12.82
C GLU A 60 -23.29 13.89 -12.83
N THR A 61 -23.28 12.86 -13.68
CA THR A 61 -22.20 11.89 -13.81
C THR A 61 -21.35 12.08 -15.07
N GLU A 62 -21.63 13.10 -15.88
CA GLU A 62 -20.91 13.35 -17.14
C GLU A 62 -19.41 13.61 -16.92
N SER A 63 -19.04 14.22 -15.79
CA SER A 63 -17.63 14.42 -15.43
C SER A 63 -16.87 13.10 -15.26
N LEU A 64 -17.54 12.03 -14.80
CA LEU A 64 -16.95 10.69 -14.69
C LEU A 64 -16.65 10.11 -16.07
N TYR A 65 -17.53 10.36 -17.04
CA TYR A 65 -17.30 9.95 -18.42
C TYR A 65 -16.03 10.59 -18.99
N TYR A 66 -15.92 11.92 -18.92
CA TYR A 66 -14.73 12.61 -19.44
C TYR A 66 -13.45 12.20 -18.71
N ALA A 67 -13.53 11.94 -17.39
CA ALA A 67 -12.39 11.41 -16.63
C ALA A 67 -11.97 10.02 -17.13
N GLY A 68 -12.93 9.13 -17.38
CA GLY A 68 -12.67 7.78 -17.89
C GLY A 68 -12.14 7.78 -19.32
N LEU A 69 -12.72 8.59 -20.20
CA LEU A 69 -12.28 8.78 -21.58
C LEU A 69 -10.87 9.38 -21.66
N GLY A 70 -10.58 10.38 -20.82
CA GLY A 70 -9.24 10.96 -20.70
C GLY A 70 -8.21 9.92 -20.29
N ARG A 71 -8.53 9.08 -19.30
CA ARG A 71 -7.69 7.96 -18.88
C ARG A 71 -7.46 6.96 -20.02
N ALA A 72 -8.52 6.50 -20.67
CA ALA A 72 -8.45 5.52 -21.75
C ALA A 72 -7.57 6.01 -22.91
N ARG A 73 -7.76 7.27 -23.33
CA ARG A 73 -6.95 7.89 -24.39
C ARG A 73 -5.48 8.04 -23.99
N ALA A 74 -5.21 8.48 -22.77
CA ALA A 74 -3.84 8.59 -22.26
C ALA A 74 -3.13 7.24 -22.20
N ASP A 75 -3.82 6.21 -21.66
CA ASP A 75 -3.28 4.85 -21.57
C ASP A 75 -3.03 4.26 -22.96
N TRP A 76 -3.92 4.49 -23.93
CA TRP A 76 -3.73 4.07 -25.32
C TRP A 76 -2.56 4.79 -26.00
N LEU A 77 -2.46 6.12 -25.85
CA LEU A 77 -1.38 6.90 -26.46
C LEU A 77 -0.01 6.47 -25.93
N VAL A 78 0.14 6.30 -24.62
CA VAL A 78 1.40 5.83 -24.03
C VAL A 78 1.66 4.37 -24.42
N GLY A 79 0.65 3.51 -24.26
CA GLY A 79 0.77 2.07 -24.48
C GLY A 79 1.11 1.72 -25.93
N MET A 80 0.35 2.25 -26.88
CA MET A 80 0.53 1.98 -28.31
C MET A 80 1.87 2.46 -28.82
N ASN A 81 2.24 3.72 -28.53
CA ASN A 81 3.46 4.32 -29.08
C ASN A 81 4.71 3.71 -28.45
N LEU A 82 4.78 3.65 -27.11
CA LEU A 82 5.99 3.20 -26.43
C LEU A 82 6.21 1.70 -26.56
N THR A 83 5.15 0.88 -26.53
CA THR A 83 5.29 -0.57 -26.77
C THR A 83 5.87 -0.84 -28.15
N ARG A 84 5.39 -0.15 -29.19
CA ARG A 84 5.93 -0.30 -30.56
C ARG A 84 7.38 0.16 -30.63
N ALA A 85 7.70 1.33 -30.09
CA ALA A 85 9.05 1.87 -30.09
C ALA A 85 10.04 0.93 -29.39
N TRP A 86 9.75 0.52 -28.14
CA TRP A 86 10.62 -0.35 -27.37
C TRP A 86 10.72 -1.75 -27.94
N THR A 87 9.63 -2.31 -28.48
CA THR A 87 9.70 -3.61 -29.15
C THR A 87 10.62 -3.55 -30.38
N ILE A 88 10.59 -2.47 -31.17
CA ILE A 88 11.48 -2.32 -32.33
C ILE A 88 12.94 -2.14 -31.88
N VAL A 89 13.20 -1.27 -30.90
CA VAL A 89 14.56 -1.03 -30.38
C VAL A 89 15.15 -2.29 -29.72
N GLY A 90 14.32 -3.04 -29.00
CA GLY A 90 14.72 -4.26 -28.29
C GLY A 90 14.81 -5.51 -29.16
N ARG A 91 14.46 -5.44 -30.46
CA ARG A 91 14.57 -6.58 -31.39
C ARG A 91 16.03 -6.89 -31.65
N LYS A 92 16.58 -7.83 -30.89
CA LYS A 92 17.87 -8.47 -31.15
C LYS A 92 17.67 -9.70 -32.05
N PRO A 93 18.69 -10.12 -32.84
CA PRO A 93 18.63 -11.38 -33.59
C PRO A 93 18.28 -12.55 -32.65
N GLY A 94 17.22 -13.29 -32.96
CA GLY A 94 16.71 -14.40 -32.14
C GLY A 94 15.73 -14.02 -31.02
N ALA A 95 15.60 -12.74 -30.66
CA ALA A 95 14.63 -12.30 -29.66
C ALA A 95 13.21 -12.27 -30.27
N ARG A 96 12.35 -13.17 -29.81
CA ARG A 96 10.91 -13.18 -30.12
C ARG A 96 10.15 -12.71 -28.88
N GLY A 97 9.47 -11.58 -28.97
CA GLY A 97 8.67 -11.04 -27.86
C GLY A 97 8.22 -9.60 -28.08
N VAL A 98 7.27 -9.16 -27.26
CA VAL A 98 6.81 -7.76 -27.19
C VAL A 98 7.36 -7.15 -25.91
N LEU A 99 7.96 -5.97 -26.01
CA LEU A 99 8.32 -5.17 -24.85
C LEU A 99 7.18 -4.20 -24.58
N SER A 100 6.21 -4.65 -23.78
CA SER A 100 5.04 -3.84 -23.44
C SER A 100 5.44 -2.71 -22.49
N VAL A 101 5.06 -1.50 -22.87
CA VAL A 101 5.25 -0.30 -22.06
C VAL A 101 3.88 0.29 -21.78
N GLY A 102 3.65 0.70 -20.55
CA GLY A 102 2.39 1.34 -20.18
C GLY A 102 2.51 2.09 -18.87
N ARG A 103 1.65 3.10 -18.71
CA ARG A 103 1.66 4.03 -17.58
C ARG A 103 1.50 3.34 -16.21
N VAL A 104 0.88 2.16 -16.16
CA VAL A 104 0.71 1.37 -14.93
C VAL A 104 1.68 0.18 -14.88
N GLN A 105 1.72 -0.66 -15.91
CA GLN A 105 2.56 -1.86 -15.90
C GLN A 105 4.05 -1.57 -15.71
N THR A 106 4.57 -0.51 -16.35
CA THR A 106 6.01 -0.23 -16.36
C THR A 106 6.50 0.32 -15.02
N PRO A 107 5.80 1.27 -14.36
CA PRO A 107 6.14 1.64 -12.99
C PRO A 107 6.00 0.49 -12.00
N THR A 108 5.00 -0.39 -12.14
CA THR A 108 4.87 -1.58 -11.30
C THR A 108 6.07 -2.52 -11.45
N LEU A 109 6.52 -2.77 -12.69
CA LEU A 109 7.74 -3.54 -12.93
C LEU A 109 8.97 -2.85 -12.31
N ASN A 110 9.07 -1.53 -12.41
CA ASN A 110 10.17 -0.78 -11.83
C ASN A 110 10.23 -0.95 -10.30
N LEU A 111 9.10 -1.01 -9.59
CA LEU A 111 9.10 -1.27 -8.15
C LEU A 111 9.76 -2.62 -7.79
N VAL A 112 9.51 -3.66 -8.59
CA VAL A 112 10.12 -4.98 -8.40
C VAL A 112 11.61 -4.91 -8.73
N VAL A 113 11.97 -4.34 -9.89
CA VAL A 113 13.38 -4.21 -10.31
C VAL A 113 14.21 -3.42 -9.30
N GLN A 114 13.70 -2.30 -8.76
CA GLN A 114 14.40 -1.54 -7.72
C GLN A 114 14.59 -2.34 -6.45
N ARG A 115 13.61 -3.17 -6.07
CA ARG A 115 13.74 -4.05 -4.91
C ARG A 115 14.78 -5.13 -5.14
N ASP A 116 14.78 -5.76 -6.31
CA ASP A 116 15.75 -6.79 -6.68
C ASP A 116 17.17 -6.22 -6.71
N LEU A 117 17.36 -5.04 -7.31
CA LEU A 117 18.65 -4.33 -7.30
C LEU A 117 19.09 -3.95 -5.88
N ALA A 118 18.16 -3.53 -5.02
CA ALA A 118 18.51 -3.23 -3.62
C ALA A 118 18.96 -4.48 -2.87
N ILE A 119 18.37 -5.65 -3.15
CA ILE A 119 18.76 -6.93 -2.58
C ILE A 119 20.11 -7.40 -3.16
N GLU A 120 20.29 -7.34 -4.47
CA GLU A 120 21.53 -7.75 -5.15
C GLU A 120 22.74 -6.92 -4.69
N ASN A 121 22.54 -5.62 -4.47
CA ASN A 121 23.57 -4.72 -3.98
C ASN A 121 23.66 -4.65 -2.45
N PHE A 122 22.86 -5.44 -1.72
CA PHE A 122 22.92 -5.47 -0.26
C PHE A 122 24.18 -6.22 0.20
N VAL A 123 25.08 -5.50 0.86
CA VAL A 123 26.25 -6.10 1.51
C VAL A 123 25.92 -6.34 2.97
N ALA A 124 25.68 -7.60 3.33
CA ALA A 124 25.46 -8.00 4.71
C ALA A 124 26.67 -7.63 5.58
N ARG A 125 26.41 -7.07 6.76
CA ARG A 125 27.41 -6.74 7.77
C ARG A 125 26.95 -7.24 9.11
N ASP A 126 27.87 -7.84 9.84
CA ASP A 126 27.63 -8.21 11.22
C ASP A 126 27.52 -6.95 12.08
N TYR A 127 26.62 -7.01 13.06
CA TYR A 127 26.50 -6.00 14.11
C TYR A 127 26.18 -6.69 15.43
N TYR A 128 26.50 -6.02 16.52
CA TYR A 128 26.44 -6.58 17.85
C TYR A 128 25.42 -5.84 18.71
N VAL A 129 24.62 -6.62 19.43
CA VAL A 129 23.62 -6.13 20.38
C VAL A 129 23.98 -6.68 21.75
N VAL A 130 24.09 -5.80 22.74
CA VAL A 130 24.31 -6.22 24.13
C VAL A 130 22.96 -6.21 24.85
N GLU A 131 22.51 -7.40 25.25
CA GLU A 131 21.32 -7.58 26.08
C GLU A 131 21.73 -7.95 27.51
N ALA A 132 21.21 -7.21 28.49
CA ALA A 132 21.40 -7.47 29.91
C ALA A 132 20.15 -8.12 30.52
N SER A 133 20.34 -9.22 31.24
CA SER A 133 19.30 -9.82 32.09
C SER A 133 19.31 -9.12 33.45
N CYS A 134 18.33 -8.26 33.68
CA CYS A 134 18.21 -7.47 34.90
C CYS A 134 17.23 -8.12 35.87
N SER A 135 17.53 -8.05 37.17
CA SER A 135 16.60 -8.34 38.25
C SER A 135 16.43 -7.11 39.13
N SER A 136 15.19 -6.77 39.47
CA SER A 136 14.89 -5.66 40.40
C SER A 136 14.03 -6.18 41.54
N ALA A 137 14.46 -5.90 42.77
CA ALA A 137 13.61 -6.09 43.95
C ALA A 137 12.43 -5.13 43.86
N SER A 138 11.20 -5.62 44.06
CA SER A 138 10.02 -4.75 44.11
C SER A 138 9.97 -4.01 45.45
N SER A 139 10.17 -2.70 45.45
CA SER A 139 9.95 -1.87 46.63
C SER A 139 8.45 -1.52 46.73
N GLY A 140 7.62 -2.44 47.20
CA GLY A 140 6.19 -2.16 47.39
C GLY A 140 5.28 -3.37 47.57
N GLY A 141 5.41 -4.10 48.70
CA GLY A 141 4.48 -5.17 49.09
C GLY A 141 5.18 -6.26 49.90
N ALA A 142 4.47 -6.90 50.82
CA ALA A 142 5.01 -7.93 51.71
C ALA A 142 5.57 -9.14 50.92
N GLY A 143 6.89 -9.20 50.78
CA GLY A 143 7.64 -10.24 50.08
C GLY A 143 8.60 -9.65 49.05
N GLU A 144 9.90 -10.02 49.13
CA GLU A 144 10.89 -9.63 48.13
C GLU A 144 10.67 -10.44 46.84
N GLU A 145 9.74 -9.99 45.99
CA GLU A 145 9.64 -10.51 44.63
C GLU A 145 10.62 -9.78 43.70
N TYR A 146 11.56 -10.54 43.13
CA TYR A 146 12.47 -10.06 42.10
C TYR A 146 11.78 -10.18 40.74
N ARG A 147 11.59 -9.06 40.05
CA ARG A 147 11.11 -9.06 38.66
C ARG A 147 12.30 -9.08 37.73
N GLN A 148 12.31 -10.05 36.82
CA GLN A 148 13.30 -10.17 35.76
C GLN A 148 12.82 -9.47 34.49
N PHE A 149 13.72 -8.80 33.79
CA PHE A 149 13.47 -8.22 32.48
C PHE A 149 14.77 -8.16 31.67
N ARG A 150 14.65 -7.99 30.35
CA ARG A 150 15.80 -7.72 29.48
C ARG A 150 15.88 -6.24 29.18
N ALA A 151 17.10 -5.71 29.21
CA ALA A 151 17.42 -4.38 28.74
C ALA A 151 18.42 -4.48 27.60
N THR A 152 18.24 -3.68 26.56
CA THR A 152 19.19 -3.57 25.45
C THR A 152 20.06 -2.35 25.70
N TRP A 153 21.37 -2.49 25.55
CA TRP A 153 22.30 -1.36 25.59
C TRP A 153 21.99 -0.39 24.44
N ILE A 154 22.02 0.90 24.78
CA ILE A 154 21.92 2.00 23.83
C ILE A 154 23.26 2.74 23.85
N PRO A 155 24.01 2.77 22.73
CA PRO A 155 25.30 3.47 22.67
C PRO A 155 25.14 4.97 22.96
N ASP A 156 26.12 5.56 23.64
CA ASP A 156 26.19 7.01 23.80
C ASP A 156 26.65 7.72 22.51
N SER A 157 26.65 9.06 22.51
CA SER A 157 26.98 9.85 21.32
C SER A 157 28.39 9.58 20.77
N GLU A 158 29.37 9.30 21.64
CA GLU A 158 30.74 9.01 21.21
C GLU A 158 30.84 7.61 20.59
N GLN A 159 30.16 6.63 21.19
CA GLN A 159 30.09 5.26 20.69
C GLN A 159 29.32 5.16 19.37
N LEU A 160 28.26 5.96 19.20
CA LEU A 160 27.51 6.05 17.95
C LEU A 160 28.38 6.53 16.79
N GLU A 161 29.21 7.55 17.02
CA GLU A 161 30.07 8.12 15.98
C GLU A 161 31.24 7.19 15.61
N LYS A 162 31.81 6.50 16.60
CA LYS A 162 33.04 5.70 16.41
C LYS A 162 32.79 4.26 15.99
N PHE A 163 31.75 3.62 16.53
CA PHE A 163 31.59 2.17 16.44
C PHE A 163 30.27 1.74 15.79
N CYS A 164 29.34 2.67 15.55
CA CYS A 164 28.03 2.34 14.99
C CYS A 164 27.84 2.82 13.55
N ASP A 165 26.90 2.21 12.85
CA ASP A 165 26.43 2.71 11.57
C ASP A 165 25.37 3.83 11.73
N SER A 166 24.87 4.34 10.60
CA SER A 166 23.84 5.39 10.57
C SER A 166 22.49 4.96 11.16
N GLU A 167 22.26 3.66 11.39
CA GLU A 167 21.06 3.14 12.06
C GLU A 167 21.31 2.86 13.56
N GLY A 168 22.50 3.21 14.08
CA GLY A 168 22.85 3.03 15.48
C GLY A 168 23.23 1.59 15.84
N ARG A 169 23.57 0.75 14.87
CA ARG A 169 24.01 -0.63 15.10
C ARG A 169 25.51 -0.67 15.32
N CYS A 170 25.96 -1.24 16.44
CA CYS A 170 27.39 -1.37 16.75
C CYS A 170 28.05 -2.40 15.82
N LEU A 171 29.04 -1.97 15.02
CA LEU A 171 29.80 -2.81 14.09
C LEU A 171 31.09 -3.36 14.70
N ASP A 172 31.50 -2.86 15.87
CA ASP A 172 32.75 -3.23 16.53
C ASP A 172 32.49 -4.24 17.67
N PHE A 173 33.06 -5.44 17.53
CA PHE A 173 32.91 -6.48 18.54
C PHE A 173 33.56 -6.10 19.87
N GLY A 174 34.74 -5.45 19.84
CA GLY A 174 35.49 -5.07 21.04
C GLY A 174 34.73 -4.06 21.92
N CYS A 175 34.05 -3.10 21.30
CA CYS A 175 33.17 -2.16 21.96
C CYS A 175 32.01 -2.90 22.64
N ALA A 176 31.33 -3.80 21.92
CA ALA A 176 30.22 -4.58 22.48
C ALA A 176 30.67 -5.50 23.63
N GLU A 177 31.82 -6.16 23.50
CA GLU A 177 32.40 -7.03 24.53
C GLU A 177 32.83 -6.24 25.77
N ALA A 178 33.41 -5.05 25.60
CA ALA A 178 33.78 -4.16 26.70
C ALA A 178 32.54 -3.72 27.49
N VAL A 179 31.45 -3.36 26.79
CA VAL A 179 30.18 -3.01 27.43
C VAL A 179 29.57 -4.21 28.15
N ALA A 180 29.52 -5.38 27.51
CA ALA A 180 29.01 -6.60 28.13
C ALA A 180 29.80 -6.98 29.40
N SER A 181 31.12 -6.88 29.36
CA SER A 181 32.00 -7.12 30.50
C SER A 181 31.76 -6.11 31.62
N ALA A 182 31.60 -4.83 31.29
CA ALA A 182 31.33 -3.77 32.27
C ALA A 182 29.95 -3.92 32.94
N LEU A 183 28.97 -4.49 32.23
CA LEU A 183 27.62 -4.73 32.76
C LEU A 183 27.53 -5.99 33.62
N SER A 184 28.48 -6.92 33.52
CA SER A 184 28.46 -8.17 34.27
C SER A 184 28.61 -7.91 35.78
N GLY A 185 27.56 -8.23 36.55
CA GLY A 185 27.51 -7.97 38.00
C GLY A 185 27.33 -6.50 38.38
N ALA A 186 27.16 -5.60 37.41
CA ALA A 186 26.89 -4.19 37.66
C ALA A 186 25.46 -3.97 38.16
N THR A 187 25.26 -2.92 38.95
CA THR A 187 23.94 -2.47 39.38
C THR A 187 23.55 -1.21 38.61
N GLY A 188 22.32 -1.18 38.12
CA GLY A 188 21.76 -0.04 37.41
C GLY A 188 20.68 0.66 38.22
N ARG A 189 20.38 1.91 37.85
CA ARG A 189 19.23 2.65 38.36
C ARG A 189 18.26 2.92 37.21
N VAL A 190 16.97 2.71 37.45
CA VAL A 190 15.92 3.14 36.52
C VAL A 190 15.94 4.67 36.43
N ALA A 191 16.37 5.20 35.27
CA ALA A 191 16.40 6.64 35.02
C ALA A 191 14.99 7.20 34.78
N SER A 192 14.17 6.46 34.04
CA SER A 192 12.78 6.82 33.72
C SER A 192 11.93 5.58 33.53
N SER A 193 10.66 5.65 33.95
CA SER A 193 9.65 4.62 33.68
C SER A 193 8.36 5.32 33.29
N GLU A 194 7.81 4.95 32.14
CA GLU A 194 6.57 5.51 31.63
C GLU A 194 5.58 4.39 31.30
N ARG A 195 4.32 4.57 31.68
CA ARG A 195 3.24 3.64 31.34
C ARG A 195 2.17 4.38 30.58
N LYS A 196 2.02 4.06 29.29
CA LYS A 196 0.97 4.61 28.44
C LYS A 196 -0.12 3.57 28.21
N PRO A 197 -1.40 3.87 28.51
CA PRO A 197 -2.49 3.00 28.07
C PRO A 197 -2.57 3.03 26.54
N GLY A 198 -2.41 1.87 25.91
CA GLY A 198 -2.66 1.71 24.48
C GLY A 198 -4.12 1.39 24.22
N ARG A 199 -4.75 2.07 23.25
CA ARG A 199 -6.06 1.72 22.73
C ARG A 199 -5.98 1.58 21.23
N GLU A 200 -6.29 0.40 20.72
CA GLU A 200 -6.40 0.14 19.29
C GLU A 200 -7.88 -0.01 18.93
N SER A 201 -8.34 0.79 17.97
CA SER A 201 -9.71 0.69 17.46
C SER A 201 -9.84 -0.51 16.54
N PRO A 202 -11.03 -1.14 16.45
CA PRO A 202 -11.25 -2.18 15.46
C PRO A 202 -11.00 -1.65 14.05
N PRO A 203 -10.49 -2.49 13.13
CA PRO A 203 -10.20 -2.08 11.77
C PRO A 203 -11.48 -1.69 11.03
N LEU A 204 -11.34 -0.81 10.05
CA LEU A 204 -12.43 -0.46 9.14
C LEU A 204 -12.86 -1.68 8.31
N PRO A 205 -14.10 -1.66 7.76
CA PRO A 205 -14.51 -2.62 6.74
C PRO A 205 -13.52 -2.67 5.56
N PHE A 206 -13.42 -3.83 4.92
CA PHE A 206 -12.43 -4.03 3.86
C PHE A 206 -12.71 -3.16 2.64
N SER A 207 -11.66 -2.48 2.16
CA SER A 207 -11.56 -2.12 0.75
C SER A 207 -11.13 -3.32 -0.07
N LEU A 208 -11.37 -3.30 -1.38
CA LEU A 208 -10.92 -4.37 -2.28
C LEU A 208 -9.42 -4.65 -2.16
N SER A 209 -8.59 -3.59 -2.12
CA SER A 209 -7.14 -3.72 -1.96
C SER A 209 -6.74 -4.39 -0.64
N LYS A 210 -7.39 -4.04 0.46
CA LYS A 210 -7.10 -4.64 1.77
C LYS A 210 -7.55 -6.10 1.84
N LEU A 211 -8.69 -6.41 1.22
CA LEU A 211 -9.18 -7.77 1.07
C LEU A 211 -8.20 -8.63 0.25
N GLN A 212 -7.71 -8.11 -0.87
CA GLN A 212 -6.72 -8.79 -1.72
C GLN A 212 -5.41 -9.06 -0.96
N GLN A 213 -4.88 -8.08 -0.23
CA GLN A 213 -3.68 -8.26 0.59
C GLN A 213 -3.88 -9.33 1.66
N LEU A 214 -5.02 -9.29 2.37
CA LEU A 214 -5.30 -10.22 3.44
C LEU A 214 -5.54 -11.64 2.92
N ALA A 215 -6.25 -11.79 1.80
CA ALA A 215 -6.46 -13.07 1.15
C ALA A 215 -5.13 -13.67 0.70
N SER A 216 -4.31 -12.91 -0.03
CA SER A 216 -3.00 -13.36 -0.52
C SER A 216 -2.02 -13.74 0.59
N GLY A 217 -2.14 -13.15 1.79
CA GLY A 217 -1.29 -13.48 2.93
C GLY A 217 -1.75 -14.69 3.73
N ARG A 218 -3.00 -15.14 3.55
CA ARG A 218 -3.64 -16.15 4.40
C ARG A 218 -4.05 -17.42 3.67
N TRP A 219 -4.35 -17.33 2.37
CA TRP A 219 -4.81 -18.41 1.50
C TRP A 219 -3.89 -18.50 0.29
#